data_AF-A6JS54-F1
#
_entry.id   AF-A6JS54-F1
#
_cell.length_a   1.000
_cell.length_b   1.000
_cell.length_c   1.000
_cell.angle_alpha   90.00
_cell.angle_beta   90.00
_cell.angle_gamma   90.00
#
_symmetry.space_group_name_H-M   'P 1'
#
loop_
_entity.id
_entity.type
_entity.pdbx_description
1 polymer ?
#
loop_
_entity_poly.entity_id
_entity_poly.type
_entity_poly.pdbx_seq_one_letter_code
_entity_poly.pdbx_strand_id
1 'polypeptide(L)'
;MAPRSHRIVVMSQVCNQTLAKSSETLVGAHVRAHRCNESFIYLLSPLRSMTIEKCRNSTFVLGPVETALHLHGCENLKVIAVCHRLSVSSTIGCTFHIMTPSRPLILSGNQTVTFAPFHTHYPMLEDHMARTGLATVPNYWDDPMVLGGEGTDTRVFQLLPPSEFYVFVTPFEMEGDTAEIPGGLPPAYQKALAHREQRIHNWQKTVKEARLTKEQRKQFQVLVENKFYEWLVSTGHRQQLDSLVPPPAASNQVAKKDLTWSHGALET
;
A
#
# COMPACT_ATOMS: atom_id res chain seq x y z
N MET A 1 24.63 -18.87 24.21
CA MET A 1 24.30 -17.54 23.63
C MET A 1 22.85 -17.57 23.18
N ALA A 2 21.99 -16.70 23.71
CA ALA A 2 20.66 -16.50 23.13
C ALA A 2 20.83 -15.93 21.70
N PRO A 3 19.98 -16.31 20.71
CA PRO A 3 20.09 -15.80 19.35
C PRO A 3 19.88 -14.28 19.32
N ARG A 4 20.41 -13.61 18.28
CA ARG A 4 20.21 -12.17 18.04
C ARG A 4 18.72 -11.83 18.19
N SER A 5 18.42 -10.89 19.09
CA SER A 5 17.09 -10.58 19.61
C SER A 5 16.01 -10.46 18.52
N HIS A 6 14.97 -11.29 18.60
CA HIS A 6 13.74 -11.14 17.81
C HIS A 6 13.01 -9.88 18.28
N ARG A 7 13.29 -8.73 17.63
CA ARG A 7 12.64 -7.46 17.95
C ARG A 7 11.20 -7.50 17.44
N ILE A 8 10.24 -7.51 18.36
CA ILE A 8 8.81 -7.39 18.05
C ILE A 8 8.41 -5.92 18.22
N VAL A 9 7.82 -5.35 17.19
CA VAL A 9 7.25 -3.99 17.20
C VAL A 9 5.74 -4.12 17.03
N VAL A 10 4.99 -3.70 18.04
CA VAL A 10 3.53 -3.71 18.00
C VAL A 10 3.05 -2.28 17.77
N MET A 11 2.24 -2.09 16.74
CA MET A 11 1.47 -0.88 16.52
C MET A 11 -0.01 -1.23 16.67
N SER A 12 -0.74 -0.47 17.47
CA SER A 12 -2.15 -0.73 17.72
C SER A 12 -2.96 0.54 17.71
N GLN A 13 -4.22 0.43 17.29
CA GLN A 13 -5.21 1.52 17.38
C GLN A 13 -4.80 2.81 16.68
N VAL A 14 -4.02 2.71 15.61
CA VAL A 14 -3.76 3.84 14.71
C VAL A 14 -5.07 4.13 13.97
N CYS A 15 -5.68 5.29 14.26
CA CYS A 15 -6.98 5.66 13.73
C CYS A 15 -6.94 7.06 13.11
N ASN A 16 -7.54 7.24 11.93
CA ASN A 16 -7.74 8.55 11.30
C ASN A 16 -6.46 9.39 11.15
N GLN A 17 -5.35 8.72 10.82
CA GLN A 17 -4.05 9.37 10.66
C GLN A 17 -3.17 8.68 9.63
N THR A 18 -2.22 9.45 9.09
CA THR A 18 -1.10 8.93 8.31
C THR A 18 0.11 8.71 9.21
N LEU A 19 0.60 7.47 9.26
CA LEU A 19 1.86 7.11 9.92
C LEU A 19 2.88 6.77 8.84
N ALA A 20 3.98 7.52 8.78
CA ALA A 20 5.12 7.18 7.93
C ALA A 20 6.38 6.99 8.77
N LYS A 21 7.02 5.82 8.60
CA LYS A 21 8.24 5.45 9.31
C LYS A 21 9.22 4.77 8.37
N SER A 22 10.42 5.33 8.32
CA SER A 22 11.65 4.67 7.90
C SER A 22 12.63 4.76 9.09
N SER A 23 13.04 3.63 9.67
CA SER A 23 13.82 3.63 10.91
C SER A 23 14.57 2.31 11.14
N GLU A 24 15.77 2.40 11.71
CA GLU A 24 16.57 1.28 12.23
C GLU A 24 15.84 0.40 13.25
N THR A 25 14.79 0.93 13.89
CA THR A 25 13.93 0.16 14.80
C THR A 25 13.10 -0.89 14.08
N LEU A 26 12.72 -0.64 12.82
CA LEU A 26 11.92 -1.54 11.99
C LEU A 26 12.78 -2.52 11.19
N VAL A 27 14.06 -2.18 10.96
CA VAL A 27 15.00 -3.02 10.20
C VAL A 27 15.13 -4.40 10.85
N GLY A 28 14.66 -5.43 10.14
CA GLY A 28 14.68 -6.82 10.58
C GLY A 28 13.72 -7.14 11.75
N ALA A 29 12.77 -6.26 12.05
CA ALA A 29 11.80 -6.47 13.11
C ALA A 29 10.60 -7.34 12.66
N HIS A 30 9.96 -7.98 13.62
CA HIS A 30 8.65 -8.60 13.49
C HIS A 30 7.59 -7.55 13.85
N VAL A 31 6.87 -7.05 12.86
CA VAL A 31 5.88 -5.99 13.08
C VAL A 31 4.47 -6.58 13.16
N ARG A 32 3.69 -6.15 14.16
CA ARG A 32 2.27 -6.49 14.30
C ARG A 32 1.45 -5.21 14.32
N ALA A 33 0.60 -5.03 13.31
CA ALA A 33 -0.43 -3.99 13.27
C ALA A 33 -1.77 -4.57 13.70
N HIS A 34 -2.38 -4.00 14.74
CA HIS A 34 -3.60 -4.52 15.32
C HIS A 34 -4.64 -3.42 15.56
N ARG A 35 -5.87 -3.61 15.04
CA ARG A 35 -6.99 -2.65 15.21
C ARG A 35 -6.69 -1.24 14.68
N CYS A 36 -5.95 -1.12 13.59
CA CYS A 36 -5.79 0.17 12.89
C CYS A 36 -7.00 0.41 11.98
N ASN A 37 -7.54 1.63 11.96
CA ASN A 37 -8.74 1.98 11.19
C ASN A 37 -8.58 3.31 10.45
N GLU A 38 -9.14 3.44 9.25
CA GLU A 38 -9.20 4.73 8.53
C GLU A 38 -7.82 5.41 8.43
N SER A 39 -6.78 4.64 8.12
CA SER A 39 -5.39 5.10 8.24
C SER A 39 -4.53 4.74 7.04
N PHE A 40 -3.53 5.59 6.77
CA PHE A 40 -2.46 5.30 5.81
C PHE A 40 -1.18 5.01 6.58
N ILE A 41 -0.64 3.81 6.42
CA ILE A 41 0.49 3.32 7.19
C ILE A 41 1.62 2.97 6.22
N TYR A 42 2.72 3.70 6.31
CA TYR A 42 3.91 3.53 5.51
C TYR A 42 5.06 3.06 6.42
N LEU A 43 5.46 1.80 6.26
CA LEU A 43 6.59 1.20 6.98
C LEU A 43 7.69 0.91 5.97
N LEU A 44 8.44 1.94 5.56
CA LEU A 44 9.37 1.92 4.44
C LEU A 44 10.77 1.46 4.89
N SER A 45 10.84 0.29 5.52
CA SER A 45 12.06 -0.35 6.02
C SER A 45 12.00 -1.85 5.75
N PRO A 46 13.14 -2.56 5.60
CA PRO A 46 13.15 -4.00 5.42
C PRO A 46 12.69 -4.69 6.70
N LEU A 47 11.57 -5.40 6.65
CA LEU A 47 10.97 -6.08 7.79
C LEU A 47 11.33 -7.57 7.78
N ARG A 48 11.46 -8.19 8.97
CA ARG A 48 11.58 -9.65 9.04
C ARG A 48 10.23 -10.31 8.76
N SER A 49 9.17 -9.86 9.41
CA SER A 49 7.79 -10.31 9.15
C SER A 49 6.78 -9.21 9.46
N MET A 50 5.59 -9.29 8.86
CA MET A 50 4.48 -8.38 9.14
C MET A 50 3.20 -9.16 9.39
N THR A 51 2.47 -8.80 10.44
CA THR A 51 1.14 -9.33 10.76
C THR A 51 0.15 -8.17 10.85
N ILE A 52 -0.93 -8.20 10.07
CA ILE A 52 -2.00 -7.20 10.07
C ILE A 52 -3.29 -7.88 10.54
N GLU A 53 -3.83 -7.41 11.64
CA GLU A 53 -4.97 -8.04 12.30
C GLU A 53 -6.05 -7.05 12.68
N LYS A 54 -7.32 -7.40 12.41
CA LYS A 54 -8.48 -6.62 12.87
C LYS A 54 -8.44 -5.16 12.40
N CYS A 55 -7.75 -4.88 11.30
CA CYS A 55 -7.63 -3.54 10.72
C CYS A 55 -8.72 -3.31 9.67
N ARG A 56 -9.16 -2.06 9.52
CA ARG A 56 -10.24 -1.70 8.59
C ARG A 56 -9.96 -0.42 7.81
N ASN A 57 -10.51 -0.30 6.60
CA ASN A 57 -10.51 0.94 5.81
C ASN A 57 -9.13 1.63 5.72
N SER A 58 -8.06 0.86 5.60
CA SER A 58 -6.69 1.36 5.75
C SER A 58 -5.81 0.92 4.60
N THR A 59 -4.80 1.74 4.29
CA THR A 59 -3.76 1.40 3.31
C THR A 59 -2.44 1.13 4.03
N PHE A 60 -1.83 -0.01 3.75
CA PHE A 60 -0.50 -0.38 4.22
C PHE A 60 0.48 -0.39 3.05
N VAL A 61 1.51 0.45 3.11
CA VAL A 61 2.64 0.47 2.17
C VAL A 61 3.88 0.03 2.92
N LEU A 62 4.43 -1.11 2.54
CA LEU A 62 5.49 -1.77 3.29
C LEU A 62 6.77 -1.83 2.46
N GLY A 63 7.90 -1.67 3.15
CA GLY A 63 9.18 -2.15 2.64
C GLY A 63 9.19 -3.68 2.52
N PRO A 64 10.24 -4.26 1.90
CA PRO A 64 10.37 -5.69 1.69
C PRO A 64 10.23 -6.49 2.98
N VAL A 65 9.36 -7.51 2.95
CA VAL A 65 9.08 -8.40 4.09
C VAL A 65 9.75 -9.75 3.86
N GLU A 66 10.86 -9.99 4.55
CA GLU A 66 11.79 -11.09 4.31
C GLU A 66 11.15 -12.48 4.41
N THR A 67 10.25 -12.71 5.38
CA THR A 67 9.76 -14.08 5.65
C THR A 67 8.29 -14.28 5.33
N ALA A 68 7.40 -13.49 5.93
CA ALA A 68 5.96 -13.65 5.78
C ALA A 68 5.20 -12.36 6.08
N LEU A 69 4.20 -12.10 5.24
CA LEU A 69 3.13 -11.14 5.45
C LEU A 69 1.84 -11.93 5.74
N HIS A 70 1.28 -11.74 6.93
CA HIS A 70 0.06 -12.42 7.38
C HIS A 70 -1.07 -11.43 7.60
N LEU A 71 -2.24 -11.73 7.05
CA LEU A 71 -3.46 -10.96 7.24
C LEU A 71 -4.58 -11.81 7.82
N HIS A 72 -5.21 -11.29 8.87
CA HIS A 72 -6.31 -11.96 9.55
C HIS A 72 -7.39 -10.99 10.04
N GLY A 73 -8.66 -11.27 9.74
CA GLY A 73 -9.80 -10.53 10.33
C GLY A 73 -9.89 -9.07 9.87
N CYS A 74 -9.50 -8.77 8.63
CA CYS A 74 -9.36 -7.40 8.11
C CYS A 74 -10.44 -7.06 7.07
N GLU A 75 -10.81 -5.78 6.96
CA GLU A 75 -11.88 -5.32 6.08
C GLU A 75 -11.44 -4.10 5.26
N ASN A 76 -11.72 -4.11 3.96
CA ASN A 76 -11.46 -2.98 3.06
C ASN A 76 -10.03 -2.42 3.19
N LEU A 77 -9.04 -3.32 3.17
CA LEU A 77 -7.62 -2.93 3.20
C LEU A 77 -7.01 -2.89 1.81
N LYS A 78 -6.10 -1.94 1.59
CA LYS A 78 -5.15 -1.97 0.49
C LYS A 78 -3.76 -2.26 1.05
N VAL A 79 -3.11 -3.32 0.58
CA VAL A 79 -1.75 -3.67 1.00
C VAL A 79 -0.82 -3.70 -0.19
N ILE A 80 0.26 -2.93 -0.12
CA ILE A 80 1.28 -2.78 -1.15
C ILE A 80 2.61 -3.23 -0.55
N ALA A 81 3.14 -4.37 -1.02
CA ALA A 81 4.33 -4.97 -0.41
C ALA A 81 5.10 -5.89 -1.37
N VAL A 82 6.41 -5.92 -1.19
CA VAL A 82 7.26 -7.04 -1.63
C VAL A 82 7.37 -8.00 -0.44
N CYS A 83 7.10 -9.29 -0.62
CA CYS A 83 7.19 -10.26 0.48
C CYS A 83 7.54 -11.66 0.00
N HIS A 84 8.22 -12.44 0.85
CA HIS A 84 8.54 -13.82 0.49
C HIS A 84 7.30 -14.73 0.44
N ARG A 85 6.42 -14.64 1.44
CA ARG A 85 5.12 -15.34 1.49
C ARG A 85 4.00 -14.39 1.92
N LEU A 86 2.83 -14.56 1.32
CA LEU A 86 1.59 -13.90 1.73
C LEU A 86 0.56 -14.96 2.16
N SER A 87 -0.10 -14.74 3.29
CA SER A 87 -1.24 -15.54 3.73
C SER A 87 -2.40 -14.65 4.19
N VAL A 88 -3.61 -14.97 3.74
CA VAL A 88 -4.81 -14.15 3.94
C VAL A 88 -5.95 -15.01 4.47
N SER A 89 -6.59 -14.58 5.55
CA SER A 89 -7.69 -15.30 6.20
C SER A 89 -8.72 -14.35 6.78
N SER A 90 -10.00 -14.74 6.76
CA SER A 90 -11.08 -13.96 7.39
C SER A 90 -11.10 -12.49 6.96
N THR A 91 -10.92 -12.20 5.66
CA THR A 91 -10.90 -10.83 5.13
C THR A 91 -12.07 -10.52 4.21
N ILE A 92 -12.45 -9.23 4.12
CA ILE A 92 -13.55 -8.77 3.25
C ILE A 92 -13.07 -7.56 2.45
N GLY A 93 -13.16 -7.61 1.12
CA GLY A 93 -12.90 -6.46 0.25
C GLY A 93 -11.45 -5.97 0.25
N CYS A 94 -10.49 -6.85 0.53
CA CYS A 94 -9.06 -6.48 0.58
C CYS A 94 -8.40 -6.58 -0.80
N THR A 95 -7.56 -5.59 -1.13
CA THR A 95 -6.76 -5.53 -2.36
C THR A 95 -5.27 -5.64 -2.04
N PHE A 96 -4.57 -6.52 -2.74
CA PHE A 96 -3.17 -6.85 -2.54
C PHE A 96 -2.35 -6.53 -3.80
N HIS A 97 -1.50 -5.52 -3.73
CA HIS A 97 -0.50 -5.19 -4.75
C HIS A 97 0.85 -5.80 -4.34
N ILE A 98 1.17 -6.97 -4.87
CA ILE A 98 2.22 -7.82 -4.31
C ILE A 98 3.28 -8.17 -5.36
N MET A 99 4.52 -8.27 -4.89
CA MET A 99 5.59 -8.99 -5.56
C MET A 99 6.06 -10.10 -4.64
N THR A 100 6.00 -11.35 -5.11
CA THR A 100 6.33 -12.48 -4.25
C THR A 100 6.84 -13.69 -5.04
N PRO A 101 7.92 -14.35 -4.58
CA PRO A 101 8.44 -15.56 -5.21
C PRO A 101 7.64 -16.82 -4.85
N SER A 102 6.55 -16.70 -4.08
CA SER A 102 5.67 -17.82 -3.74
C SER A 102 4.21 -17.50 -4.01
N ARG A 103 3.41 -18.52 -4.29
CA ARG A 103 1.97 -18.37 -4.52
C ARG A 103 1.28 -17.84 -3.24
N PRO A 104 0.53 -16.72 -3.28
CA PRO A 104 -0.21 -16.25 -2.12
C PRO A 104 -1.20 -17.30 -1.62
N LEU A 105 -1.27 -17.48 -0.29
CA LEU A 105 -2.17 -18.46 0.32
C LEU A 105 -3.46 -17.80 0.78
N ILE A 106 -4.59 -18.26 0.26
CA ILE A 106 -5.93 -17.84 0.66
C ILE A 106 -6.51 -18.95 1.54
N LEU A 107 -6.69 -18.65 2.82
CA LEU A 107 -7.27 -19.56 3.81
C LEU A 107 -8.80 -19.33 3.91
N SER A 108 -9.44 -19.88 4.94
CA SER A 108 -10.89 -19.77 5.13
C SER A 108 -11.38 -18.36 5.50
N GLY A 109 -12.65 -18.10 5.20
CA GLY A 109 -13.38 -16.89 5.65
C GLY A 109 -13.15 -15.62 4.82
N ASN A 110 -12.59 -15.72 3.61
CA ASN A 110 -12.33 -14.57 2.75
C ASN A 110 -13.50 -14.25 1.80
N GLN A 111 -13.75 -12.97 1.55
CA GLN A 111 -14.74 -12.47 0.60
C GLN A 111 -14.15 -11.30 -0.21
N THR A 112 -14.31 -11.33 -1.53
CA THR A 112 -13.89 -10.23 -2.42
C THR A 112 -12.40 -9.87 -2.26
N VAL A 113 -11.52 -10.86 -2.35
CA VAL A 113 -10.07 -10.62 -2.36
C VAL A 113 -9.63 -10.22 -3.77
N THR A 114 -8.87 -9.14 -3.91
CA THR A 114 -8.34 -8.71 -5.22
C THR A 114 -6.82 -8.75 -5.20
N PHE A 115 -6.20 -9.42 -6.17
CA PHE A 115 -4.74 -9.41 -6.37
C PHE A 115 -4.38 -8.52 -7.56
N ALA A 116 -3.25 -7.84 -7.46
CA ALA A 116 -2.74 -6.95 -8.48
C ALA A 116 -1.19 -6.94 -8.46
N PRO A 117 -0.54 -6.56 -9.56
CA PRO A 117 0.91 -6.39 -9.56
C PRO A 117 1.32 -5.34 -8.53
N PHE A 118 2.48 -5.54 -7.91
CA PHE A 118 3.17 -4.47 -7.19
C PHE A 118 3.33 -3.23 -8.09
N HIS A 119 3.03 -2.06 -7.54
CA HIS A 119 2.75 -0.87 -8.36
C HIS A 119 3.31 0.43 -7.81
N THR A 120 4.37 0.37 -7.02
CA THR A 120 5.00 1.56 -6.44
C THR A 120 6.51 1.41 -6.40
N HIS A 121 7.19 2.47 -6.02
CA HIS A 121 8.56 2.45 -5.59
C HIS A 121 8.76 3.49 -4.47
N TYR A 122 9.86 3.35 -3.75
CA TYR A 122 10.43 4.42 -2.94
C TYR A 122 11.96 4.37 -3.09
N PRO A 123 12.68 5.48 -2.88
CA PRO A 123 14.09 5.61 -3.24
C PRO A 123 15.04 4.50 -2.75
N MET A 124 14.79 3.93 -1.57
CA MET A 124 15.59 2.84 -0.97
C MET A 124 15.09 1.42 -1.29
N LEU A 125 14.11 1.25 -2.18
CA LEU A 125 13.40 -0.02 -2.33
C LEU A 125 14.31 -1.15 -2.81
N GLU A 126 15.10 -0.94 -3.85
CA GLU A 126 15.98 -1.99 -4.39
C GLU A 126 17.07 -2.39 -3.38
N ASP A 127 17.64 -1.42 -2.65
CA ASP A 127 18.59 -1.71 -1.56
C ASP A 127 17.94 -2.52 -0.43
N HIS A 128 16.71 -2.19 -0.04
CA HIS A 128 15.97 -2.96 0.96
C HIS A 128 15.62 -4.37 0.45
N MET A 129 15.34 -4.52 -0.85
CA MET A 129 15.10 -5.83 -1.47
C MET A 129 16.37 -6.68 -1.45
N ALA A 130 17.51 -6.11 -1.83
CA ALA A 130 18.81 -6.78 -1.79
C ALA A 130 19.16 -7.25 -0.36
N ARG A 131 18.94 -6.42 0.66
CA ARG A 131 19.17 -6.77 2.07
C ARG A 131 18.30 -7.91 2.59
N THR A 132 17.11 -8.08 2.03
CA THR A 132 16.16 -9.15 2.41
C THR A 132 16.25 -10.38 1.51
N GLY A 133 17.12 -10.36 0.50
CA GLY A 133 17.24 -11.44 -0.47
C GLY A 133 16.01 -11.61 -1.37
N LEU A 134 15.17 -10.57 -1.47
CA LEU A 134 13.99 -10.58 -2.34
C LEU A 134 14.36 -10.06 -3.72
N ALA A 135 13.96 -10.80 -4.75
CA ALA A 135 14.20 -10.47 -6.14
C ALA A 135 12.87 -10.18 -6.86
N THR A 136 12.98 -9.58 -8.05
CA THR A 136 11.84 -9.29 -8.91
C THR A 136 11.29 -10.52 -9.64
N VAL A 137 12.09 -11.59 -9.71
CA VAL A 137 11.74 -12.88 -10.32
C VAL A 137 12.22 -14.04 -9.43
N PRO A 138 11.44 -15.13 -9.29
CA PRO A 138 10.08 -15.30 -9.83
C PRO A 138 9.05 -14.42 -9.11
N ASN A 139 7.91 -14.18 -9.76
CA ASN A 139 6.82 -13.37 -9.20
C ASN A 139 5.45 -14.03 -9.47
N TYR A 140 4.82 -14.58 -8.43
CA TYR A 140 3.59 -15.39 -8.51
C TYR A 140 2.36 -14.70 -7.88
N TRP A 141 2.35 -13.37 -7.87
CA TRP A 141 1.27 -12.58 -7.27
C TRP A 141 -0.13 -12.89 -7.85
N ASP A 142 -0.20 -13.37 -9.10
CA ASP A 142 -1.42 -13.68 -9.87
C ASP A 142 -1.84 -15.15 -9.84
N ASP A 143 -1.06 -16.01 -9.16
CA ASP A 143 -1.35 -17.44 -9.03
C ASP A 143 -1.59 -17.86 -7.58
N PRO A 144 -2.61 -17.32 -6.88
CA PRO A 144 -2.87 -17.66 -5.49
C PRO A 144 -3.45 -19.07 -5.31
N MET A 145 -3.13 -19.70 -4.18
CA MET A 145 -3.63 -21.02 -3.77
C MET A 145 -4.70 -20.88 -2.69
N VAL A 146 -5.88 -21.44 -2.95
CA VAL A 146 -6.96 -21.52 -1.95
C VAL A 146 -6.85 -22.82 -1.15
N LEU A 147 -6.85 -22.72 0.18
CA LEU A 147 -6.74 -23.85 1.11
C LEU A 147 -8.00 -23.95 2.00
N GLY A 148 -8.54 -25.16 2.16
CA GLY A 148 -9.63 -25.44 3.12
C GLY A 148 -11.04 -25.05 2.67
N GLY A 149 -11.33 -25.08 1.36
CA GLY A 149 -12.67 -24.79 0.83
C GLY A 149 -13.63 -25.96 1.04
N GLU A 150 -14.57 -25.84 1.97
CA GLU A 150 -15.77 -26.67 2.01
C GLU A 150 -16.88 -26.03 1.19
N GLY A 151 -17.31 -26.68 0.11
CA GLY A 151 -18.61 -26.49 -0.53
C GLY A 151 -18.87 -25.15 -1.26
N THR A 152 -19.13 -25.25 -2.56
CA THR A 152 -19.77 -24.24 -3.44
C THR A 152 -18.95 -22.98 -3.81
N ASP A 153 -18.06 -23.20 -4.79
CA ASP A 153 -18.01 -22.44 -6.05
C ASP A 153 -18.30 -20.93 -5.99
N THR A 154 -17.48 -20.21 -5.22
CA THR A 154 -17.40 -18.74 -5.30
C THR A 154 -15.94 -18.39 -5.57
N ARG A 155 -15.67 -17.57 -6.60
CA ARG A 155 -14.33 -17.02 -6.85
C ARG A 155 -13.91 -16.18 -5.64
N VAL A 156 -13.21 -16.81 -4.69
CA VAL A 156 -12.77 -16.19 -3.43
C VAL A 156 -11.89 -14.96 -3.70
N PHE A 157 -11.20 -14.98 -4.84
CA PHE A 157 -10.40 -13.87 -5.33
C PHE A 157 -10.67 -13.55 -6.80
N GLN A 158 -10.22 -12.36 -7.19
CA GLN A 158 -10.13 -11.91 -8.58
C GLN A 158 -8.79 -11.19 -8.80
N LEU A 159 -8.41 -11.01 -10.06
CA LEU A 159 -7.31 -10.12 -10.42
C LEU A 159 -7.86 -8.73 -10.72
N LEU A 160 -7.13 -7.68 -10.33
CA LEU A 160 -7.52 -6.31 -10.62
C LEU A 160 -7.53 -6.07 -12.14
N PRO A 161 -8.64 -5.62 -12.75
CA PRO A 161 -8.66 -5.32 -14.17
C PRO A 161 -7.59 -4.27 -14.54
N PRO A 162 -6.81 -4.46 -15.63
CA PRO A 162 -5.82 -3.48 -16.07
C PRO A 162 -6.39 -2.07 -16.29
N SER A 163 -7.67 -1.96 -16.68
CA SER A 163 -8.39 -0.69 -16.85
C SER A 163 -8.59 0.09 -15.55
N GLU A 164 -8.55 -0.58 -14.40
CA GLU A 164 -8.71 -0.01 -13.06
C GLU A 164 -7.37 0.16 -12.33
N PHE A 165 -6.27 -0.29 -12.94
CA PHE A 165 -4.95 -0.19 -12.35
C PHE A 165 -4.37 1.22 -12.44
N TYR A 166 -3.78 1.69 -11.34
CA TYR A 166 -3.03 2.94 -11.26
C TYR A 166 -1.73 2.67 -10.49
N VAL A 167 -0.66 3.36 -10.88
CA VAL A 167 0.60 3.37 -10.11
C VAL A 167 0.36 4.15 -8.82
N PHE A 168 0.89 3.66 -7.71
CA PHE A 168 0.84 4.33 -6.43
C PHE A 168 2.10 5.16 -6.20
N VAL A 169 1.92 6.41 -5.77
CA VAL A 169 3.00 7.35 -5.48
C VAL A 169 3.22 7.42 -3.98
N THR A 170 4.44 7.14 -3.53
CA THR A 170 4.86 7.34 -2.15
C THR A 170 5.10 8.84 -1.91
N PRO A 171 4.34 9.51 -1.02
CA PRO A 171 4.33 10.97 -0.91
C PRO A 171 5.41 11.51 0.04
N PHE A 172 6.58 10.87 0.12
CA PHE A 172 7.65 11.26 1.04
C PHE A 172 8.96 11.42 0.29
N GLU A 173 9.69 12.49 0.61
CA GLU A 173 11.08 12.66 0.17
C GLU A 173 11.98 11.73 1.00
N MET A 174 12.81 10.97 0.30
CA MET A 174 13.76 10.02 0.89
C MET A 174 15.02 9.99 0.02
N GLU A 175 16.17 9.72 0.63
CA GLU A 175 17.41 9.44 -0.11
C GLU A 175 17.34 8.06 -0.76
N GLY A 176 17.95 7.91 -1.94
CA GLY A 176 18.06 6.64 -2.68
C GLY A 176 17.88 6.78 -4.18
N ASP A 177 18.17 5.72 -4.91
CA ASP A 177 18.31 5.76 -6.38
C ASP A 177 17.17 5.04 -7.13
N THR A 178 16.31 4.30 -6.44
CA THR A 178 15.18 3.62 -7.09
C THR A 178 14.13 4.64 -7.54
N ALA A 179 13.94 4.77 -8.85
CA ALA A 179 13.01 5.72 -9.48
C ALA A 179 11.87 5.05 -10.26
N GLU A 180 11.86 3.72 -10.36
CA GLU A 180 10.87 2.95 -11.10
C GLU A 180 10.40 1.73 -10.30
N ILE A 181 9.31 1.10 -10.73
CA ILE A 181 8.78 -0.11 -10.11
C ILE A 181 9.77 -1.26 -10.39
N PRO A 182 10.43 -1.86 -9.37
CA PRO A 182 11.38 -2.93 -9.62
C PRO A 182 10.73 -4.10 -10.37
N GLY A 183 11.40 -4.60 -11.40
CA GLY A 183 10.86 -5.68 -12.25
C GLY A 183 9.77 -5.25 -13.24
N GLY A 184 9.36 -3.98 -13.22
CA GLY A 184 8.34 -3.44 -14.12
C GLY A 184 6.93 -3.99 -13.86
N LEU A 185 6.05 -3.77 -14.83
CA LEU A 185 4.66 -4.21 -14.79
C LEU A 185 4.39 -5.27 -15.85
N PRO A 186 3.44 -6.20 -15.62
CA PRO A 186 3.05 -7.13 -16.67
C PRO A 186 2.48 -6.40 -17.90
N PRO A 187 2.64 -6.93 -19.13
CA PRO A 187 2.33 -6.22 -20.37
C PRO A 187 0.91 -5.66 -20.46
N ALA A 188 -0.09 -6.39 -19.93
CA ALA A 188 -1.48 -5.93 -19.93
C ALA A 188 -1.68 -4.64 -19.12
N TYR A 189 -1.05 -4.54 -17.95
CA TYR A 189 -1.12 -3.37 -17.08
C TYR A 189 -0.29 -2.22 -17.66
N GLN A 190 0.89 -2.50 -18.20
CA GLN A 190 1.71 -1.50 -18.87
C GLN A 190 0.99 -0.88 -20.08
N LYS A 191 0.34 -1.71 -20.91
CA LYS A 191 -0.47 -1.24 -22.05
C LYS A 191 -1.65 -0.38 -21.59
N ALA A 192 -2.31 -0.74 -20.49
CA ALA A 192 -3.43 0.03 -19.95
C ALA A 192 -2.97 1.42 -19.46
N LEU A 193 -1.80 1.51 -18.81
CA LEU A 193 -1.20 2.79 -18.42
C LEU A 193 -0.81 3.64 -19.63
N ALA A 194 -0.11 3.06 -20.60
CA ALA A 194 0.29 3.78 -21.82
C ALA A 194 -0.92 4.31 -22.60
N HIS A 195 -1.99 3.52 -22.70
CA HIS A 195 -3.24 3.96 -23.32
C HIS A 195 -3.89 5.12 -22.56
N ARG A 196 -3.85 5.10 -21.22
CA ARG A 196 -4.36 6.21 -20.41
C ARG A 196 -3.52 7.48 -20.57
N GLU A 197 -2.19 7.35 -20.59
CA GLU A 197 -1.27 8.46 -20.81
C GLU A 197 -1.48 9.09 -22.19
N GLN A 198 -1.65 8.27 -23.23
CA GLN A 198 -1.99 8.75 -24.57
C GLN A 198 -3.32 9.53 -24.58
N ARG A 199 -4.33 9.08 -23.83
CA ARG A 199 -5.61 9.81 -23.71
C ARG A 199 -5.42 11.16 -23.03
N ILE A 200 -4.59 11.24 -21.99
CA ILE A 200 -4.25 12.50 -21.31
C ILE A 200 -3.52 13.43 -22.29
N HIS A 201 -2.54 12.91 -23.02
CA HIS A 201 -1.80 13.69 -24.02
C HIS A 201 -2.71 14.23 -25.12
N ASN A 202 -3.57 13.37 -25.68
CA ASN A 202 -4.55 13.76 -26.69
C ASN A 202 -5.50 14.85 -26.15
N TRP A 203 -6.01 14.68 -24.93
CA TRP A 203 -6.87 15.67 -24.29
C TRP A 203 -6.15 17.02 -24.10
N GLN A 204 -4.91 17.02 -23.61
CA GLN A 204 -4.10 18.23 -23.47
C GLN A 204 -3.88 18.93 -24.83
N LYS A 205 -3.64 18.16 -25.89
CA LYS A 205 -3.52 18.68 -27.26
C LYS A 205 -4.83 19.32 -27.72
N THR A 206 -5.97 18.64 -27.54
CA THR A 206 -7.30 19.18 -27.87
C THR A 206 -7.58 20.48 -27.12
N VAL A 207 -7.25 20.57 -25.82
CA VAL A 207 -7.42 21.80 -25.03
C VAL A 207 -6.55 22.94 -25.55
N LYS A 208 -5.30 22.66 -25.94
CA LYS A 208 -4.40 23.66 -26.55
C LYS A 208 -4.91 24.14 -27.92
N GLU A 209 -5.40 23.21 -28.75
CA GLU A 209 -5.90 23.48 -30.10
C GLU A 209 -7.26 24.18 -30.13
N ALA A 210 -8.07 24.04 -29.07
CA ALA A 210 -9.37 24.70 -28.93
C ALA A 210 -9.29 26.25 -28.86
N ARG A 211 -8.08 26.83 -28.78
CA ARG A 211 -7.82 28.30 -28.76
C ARG A 211 -8.75 29.06 -27.80
N LEU A 212 -9.01 28.47 -26.62
CA LEU A 212 -9.91 29.03 -25.63
C LEU A 212 -9.51 30.46 -25.24
N THR A 213 -10.49 31.36 -25.22
CA THR A 213 -10.33 32.72 -24.70
C THR A 213 -9.97 32.69 -23.20
N LYS A 214 -9.49 33.81 -22.66
CA LYS A 214 -9.14 33.92 -21.23
C LYS A 214 -10.33 33.57 -20.32
N GLU A 215 -11.54 34.00 -20.68
CA GLU A 215 -12.75 33.72 -19.91
C GLU A 215 -13.15 32.24 -19.99
N GLN A 216 -13.12 31.65 -21.18
CA GLN A 216 -13.40 30.21 -21.36
C GLN A 216 -12.38 29.33 -20.64
N ARG A 217 -11.10 29.71 -20.61
CA ARG A 217 -10.07 29.00 -19.83
C ARG A 217 -10.39 29.03 -18.34
N LYS A 218 -10.82 30.18 -17.82
CA LYS A 218 -11.21 30.33 -16.41
C LYS A 218 -12.43 29.45 -16.08
N GLN A 219 -13.46 29.47 -16.92
CA GLN A 219 -14.64 28.61 -16.75
C GLN A 219 -14.28 27.12 -16.81
N PHE A 220 -13.44 26.75 -17.77
CA PHE A 220 -12.95 25.37 -17.91
C PHE A 220 -12.16 24.92 -16.68
N GLN A 221 -11.26 25.76 -16.17
CA GLN A 221 -10.49 25.46 -14.96
C GLN A 221 -11.41 25.20 -13.77
N VAL A 222 -12.43 26.04 -13.54
CA VAL A 222 -13.41 25.85 -12.47
C VAL A 222 -14.15 24.51 -12.60
N LEU A 223 -14.53 24.12 -13.81
CA LEU A 223 -15.19 22.82 -14.05
C LEU A 223 -14.27 21.63 -13.75
N VAL A 224 -13.01 21.71 -14.17
CA VAL A 224 -12.00 20.67 -13.89
C VAL A 224 -11.75 20.55 -12.39
N GLU A 225 -11.58 21.67 -11.69
CA GLU A 225 -11.39 21.71 -10.24
C GLU A 225 -12.57 21.11 -9.49
N ASN A 226 -13.81 21.46 -9.89
CA ASN A 226 -15.02 20.88 -9.29
C ASN A 226 -15.09 19.37 -9.50
N LYS A 227 -14.82 18.89 -10.73
CA LYS A 227 -14.82 17.44 -11.04
C LYS A 227 -13.71 16.70 -10.28
N PHE A 228 -12.55 17.32 -10.13
CA PHE A 228 -11.46 16.77 -9.34
C PHE A 228 -11.81 16.70 -7.85
N TYR A 229 -12.49 17.71 -7.32
CA TYR A 229 -12.96 17.71 -5.93
C TYR A 229 -14.02 16.63 -5.68
N GLU A 230 -15.01 16.50 -6.56
CA GLU A 230 -16.00 15.40 -6.53
C GLU A 230 -15.32 14.03 -6.53
N TRP A 231 -14.28 13.88 -7.36
CA TRP A 231 -13.48 12.65 -7.42
C TRP A 231 -12.70 12.40 -6.11
N LEU A 232 -12.04 13.41 -5.53
CA LEU A 232 -11.31 13.28 -4.27
C LEU A 232 -12.20 12.80 -3.11
N VAL A 233 -13.43 13.31 -3.04
CA VAL A 233 -14.40 12.94 -2.00
C VAL A 233 -14.93 11.52 -2.23
N SER A 234 -15.40 11.21 -3.44
CA SER A 234 -16.00 9.91 -3.76
C SER A 234 -15.03 8.72 -3.64
N THR A 235 -13.73 8.97 -3.77
CA THR A 235 -12.69 7.93 -3.73
C THR A 235 -11.95 7.83 -2.38
N GLY A 236 -12.25 8.70 -1.41
CA GLY A 236 -11.57 8.74 -0.11
C GLY A 236 -10.15 9.33 -0.13
N HIS A 237 -9.59 9.69 -1.29
CA HIS A 237 -8.27 10.33 -1.39
C HIS A 237 -8.19 11.68 -0.69
N ARG A 238 -9.34 12.35 -0.47
CA ARG A 238 -9.41 13.58 0.32
C ARG A 238 -8.81 13.42 1.72
N GLN A 239 -9.15 12.32 2.41
CA GLN A 239 -8.65 12.03 3.75
C GLN A 239 -7.13 11.85 3.76
N GLN A 240 -6.58 11.19 2.73
CA GLN A 240 -5.14 11.05 2.57
C GLN A 240 -4.47 12.41 2.47
N LEU A 241 -4.96 13.29 1.60
CA LEU A 241 -4.43 14.64 1.43
C LEU A 241 -4.52 15.45 2.73
N ASP A 242 -5.68 15.48 3.38
CA ASP A 242 -5.88 16.22 4.62
C ASP A 242 -4.95 15.72 5.74
N SER A 243 -4.68 14.41 5.79
CA SER A 243 -3.76 13.82 6.78
C SER A 243 -2.26 14.02 6.48
N LEU A 244 -1.91 14.38 5.23
CA LEU A 244 -0.54 14.68 4.82
C LEU A 244 -0.18 16.16 5.00
N VAL A 245 -1.16 17.04 5.15
CA VAL A 245 -0.91 18.47 5.43
C VAL A 245 -0.29 18.59 6.82
N PRO A 246 0.92 19.14 6.95
CA PRO A 246 1.50 19.43 8.26
C PRO A 246 0.55 20.37 9.02
N PRO A 247 0.29 20.14 10.32
CA PRO A 247 -0.45 21.12 11.10
C PRO A 247 0.24 22.48 10.96
N PRO A 248 -0.52 23.59 10.79
CA PRO A 248 0.06 24.92 10.71
C PRO A 248 0.98 25.10 11.91
N ALA A 249 2.19 25.63 11.69
CA ALA A 249 3.23 25.79 12.69
C ALA A 249 2.70 26.58 13.89
N ALA A 250 2.10 25.87 14.85
CA ALA A 250 1.71 26.41 16.12
C ALA A 250 3.00 26.59 16.91
N SER A 251 3.31 27.86 17.17
CA SER A 251 4.19 28.35 18.23
C SER A 251 4.57 27.29 19.27
N ASN A 252 5.88 27.11 19.45
CA ASN A 252 6.52 26.40 20.56
C ASN A 252 5.65 26.33 21.83
N GLN A 253 4.93 25.20 22.00
CA GLN A 253 4.61 24.63 23.30
C GLN A 253 4.10 23.19 23.13
N VAL A 254 4.64 22.33 23.98
CA VAL A 254 4.61 20.87 23.95
C VAL A 254 3.21 20.28 23.99
N ALA A 255 2.97 19.27 23.14
CA ALA A 255 2.16 18.10 23.48
C ALA A 255 2.79 16.85 22.86
N LYS A 256 3.80 16.30 23.53
CA LYS A 256 4.13 14.88 23.40
C LYS A 256 2.87 14.09 23.79
N LYS A 257 2.11 13.61 22.81
CA LYS A 257 1.27 12.43 23.03
C LYS A 257 2.20 11.24 22.91
N ASP A 258 2.60 10.71 24.06
CA ASP A 258 3.32 9.44 24.14
C ASP A 258 2.48 8.37 23.43
N LEU A 259 2.96 7.94 22.26
CA LEU A 259 2.61 6.64 21.71
C LEU A 259 3.15 5.62 22.70
N THR A 260 2.26 4.96 23.45
CA THR A 260 2.64 3.89 24.39
C THR A 260 3.18 2.71 23.60
N TRP A 261 4.50 2.61 23.52
CA TRP A 261 5.21 1.43 23.06
C TRP A 261 5.27 0.43 24.21
N SER A 262 4.48 -0.64 24.14
CA SER A 262 4.59 -1.73 25.10
C SER A 262 5.59 -2.77 24.58
N HIS A 263 6.74 -2.87 25.25
CA HIS A 263 7.64 -4.03 25.13
C HIS A 263 7.03 -5.18 25.94
N GLY A 264 6.35 -6.11 25.28
CA GLY A 264 5.88 -7.33 25.93
C GLY A 264 7.01 -8.34 26.03
N ALA A 265 7.57 -8.54 27.22
CA ALA A 265 8.29 -9.76 27.57
C ALA A 265 7.24 -10.73 28.15
N LEU A 266 7.07 -11.90 27.53
CA LEU A 266 6.32 -13.00 28.13
C LEU A 266 7.34 -13.89 28.85
N GLU A 267 7.29 -13.87 30.18
CA GLU A 267 7.86 -14.93 31.02
C GLU A 267 6.91 -16.12 30.99
N THR A 268 7.42 -17.26 30.55
CA THR A 268 7.04 -18.60 31.04
C THR A 268 8.32 -19.42 31.13
#